data_AF-Q05K34-F1
#
_entry.id   AF-Q05K34-F1
#
_cell.length_a   1.000
_cell.length_b   1.000
_cell.length_c   1.000
_cell.angle_alpha   90.00
_cell.angle_beta   90.00
_cell.angle_gamma   90.00
#
_symmetry.space_group_name_H-M   'P 1'
#
loop_
_entity.id
_entity.type
_entity.pdbx_description
1 polymer ?
#
loop_
_entity_poly.entity_id
_entity_poly.type
_entity_poly.pdbx_seq_one_letter_code
_entity_poly.pdbx_strand_id
1 'polypeptide(L)'
;MVSDGSLYSLFDVFQMECRFVNGWSANRDDDFLFYLLGKVVDRKNDHETAKEVGEWVADALLHGETLDAAQGVGRDANRYNQAIGKLAHRIADAMRFLAEDKIATDLRGRPITTMGDTFRIGRKYNAAAMVVEQKLPF
;
A
#
# COMPACT_ATOMS: atom_id res chain seq x y z
N MET A 1 -28.04 0.07 11.36
CA MET A 1 -27.64 -1.18 12.04
C MET A 1 -27.12 -2.13 10.98
N VAL A 2 -25.90 -2.65 11.13
CA VAL A 2 -25.38 -3.71 10.25
C VAL A 2 -26.16 -4.98 10.56
N SER A 3 -26.62 -5.72 9.55
CA SER A 3 -27.31 -6.98 9.78
C SER A 3 -26.31 -8.09 10.05
N ASP A 4 -26.70 -9.10 10.83
CA ASP A 4 -25.85 -10.26 11.12
C ASP A 4 -25.35 -10.92 9.83
N GLY A 5 -26.21 -11.04 8.81
CA GLY A 5 -25.83 -11.58 7.51
C GLY A 5 -24.73 -10.77 6.80
N SER A 6 -24.76 -9.43 6.91
CA SER A 6 -23.66 -8.60 6.38
C SER A 6 -22.38 -8.79 7.17
N LEU A 7 -22.47 -9.00 8.48
CA LEU A 7 -21.32 -9.21 9.36
C LEU A 7 -20.64 -10.56 9.06
N TYR A 8 -21.42 -11.62 8.88
CA TYR A 8 -20.92 -12.92 8.42
C TYR A 8 -20.28 -12.83 7.03
N SER A 9 -20.90 -12.12 6.08
CA SER A 9 -20.30 -11.97 4.75
C SER A 9 -18.96 -11.22 4.76
N LEU A 10 -18.81 -10.24 5.65
CA LEU A 10 -17.56 -9.50 5.81
C LEU A 10 -16.48 -10.37 6.46
N PHE A 11 -16.87 -11.22 7.40
CA PHE A 11 -15.99 -12.19 8.02
C PHE A 11 -15.49 -13.23 7.02
N ASP A 12 -16.36 -13.75 6.15
CA ASP A 12 -15.97 -14.68 5.08
C ASP A 12 -14.95 -14.03 4.13
N VAL A 13 -15.16 -12.76 3.75
CA VAL A 13 -14.21 -11.99 2.94
C VAL A 13 -12.89 -11.82 3.68
N PHE A 14 -12.90 -11.49 4.97
CA PHE A 14 -11.70 -11.40 5.79
C PHE A 14 -10.93 -12.74 5.83
N GLN A 15 -11.62 -13.87 6.00
CA GLN A 15 -11.00 -15.19 6.00
C GLN A 15 -10.37 -15.55 4.65
N MET A 16 -11.02 -15.18 3.53
CA MET A 16 -10.46 -15.37 2.19
C MET A 16 -9.27 -14.46 1.93
N GLU A 17 -9.34 -13.17 2.30
CA GLU A 17 -8.26 -12.20 2.07
C GLU A 17 -7.04 -12.49 2.95
N CYS A 18 -7.24 -12.86 4.23
CA CYS A 18 -6.16 -13.06 5.20
C CYS A 18 -5.60 -14.49 5.25
N ARG A 19 -6.03 -15.38 4.33
CA ARG A 19 -5.53 -16.76 4.18
C ARG A 19 -5.43 -17.53 5.51
N PHE A 20 -6.47 -17.51 6.33
CA PHE A 20 -6.56 -18.39 7.51
C PHE A 20 -6.83 -19.84 7.09
N VAL A 21 -5.79 -20.51 6.57
CA VAL A 21 -5.82 -21.93 6.18
C VAL A 21 -5.57 -22.85 7.39
N ASN A 22 -5.01 -22.33 8.51
CA ASN A 22 -4.48 -23.11 9.63
C ASN A 22 -5.13 -22.83 11.00
N GLY A 23 -6.47 -22.78 11.06
CA GLY A 23 -7.20 -22.86 12.34
C GLY A 23 -7.37 -21.55 13.12
N TRP A 24 -8.15 -21.63 14.19
CA TRP A 24 -8.53 -20.50 15.05
C TRP A 24 -7.33 -19.96 15.84
N SER A 25 -7.06 -18.65 15.74
CA SER A 25 -6.13 -17.94 16.63
C SER A 25 -6.89 -17.16 17.68
N ALA A 26 -6.30 -17.00 18.86
CA ALA A 26 -6.91 -16.25 19.97
C ALA A 26 -7.21 -14.77 19.62
N ASN A 27 -6.45 -14.20 18.66
CA ASN A 27 -6.57 -12.80 18.24
C ASN A 27 -7.41 -12.63 16.96
N ARG A 28 -8.02 -13.71 16.44
CA ARG A 28 -8.73 -13.68 15.15
C ARG A 28 -9.85 -12.63 15.12
N ASP A 29 -10.57 -12.51 16.22
CA ASP A 29 -11.74 -11.64 16.29
C ASP A 29 -11.29 -10.17 16.39
N ASP A 30 -10.20 -9.89 17.12
CA ASP A 30 -9.56 -8.57 17.15
C ASP A 30 -9.00 -8.19 15.77
N ASP A 31 -8.31 -9.13 15.11
CA ASP A 31 -7.78 -8.96 13.76
C ASP A 31 -8.88 -8.63 12.75
N PHE A 32 -10.04 -9.28 12.87
CA PHE A 32 -11.20 -8.98 12.04
C PHE A 32 -11.76 -7.58 12.32
N LEU A 33 -11.83 -7.16 13.59
CA LEU A 33 -12.28 -5.82 13.96
C LEU A 33 -11.34 -4.74 13.42
N PHE A 34 -10.02 -4.93 13.54
CA PHE A 34 -9.04 -4.01 12.96
C PHE A 34 -9.17 -3.97 11.44
N TYR A 35 -9.27 -5.12 10.79
CA TYR A 35 -9.50 -5.19 9.35
C TYR A 35 -10.74 -4.38 8.91
N LEU A 36 -11.86 -4.51 9.63
CA LEU A 36 -13.08 -3.73 9.35
C LEU A 36 -12.84 -2.23 9.50
N LEU A 37 -12.21 -1.80 10.60
CA LEU A 37 -11.92 -0.39 10.84
C LEU A 37 -11.02 0.20 9.75
N GLY A 38 -10.00 -0.53 9.31
CA GLY A 38 -9.13 -0.09 8.23
C GLY A 38 -9.81 -0.05 6.86
N LYS A 39 -10.72 -0.99 6.56
CA LYS A 39 -11.51 -0.97 5.31
C LYS A 39 -12.54 0.16 5.29
N VAL A 40 -13.04 0.58 6.46
CA VAL A 40 -13.90 1.77 6.57
C VAL A 40 -13.10 3.04 6.28
N VAL A 41 -11.84 3.10 6.72
CA VAL A 41 -10.94 4.23 6.43
C VAL A 41 -10.61 4.33 4.93
N ASP A 42 -10.20 3.23 4.30
CA ASP A 42 -10.05 3.15 2.85
C ASP A 42 -10.31 1.71 2.37
N ARG A 43 -11.35 1.55 1.55
CA ARG A 43 -11.75 0.26 0.99
C ARG A 43 -10.67 -0.37 0.10
N LYS A 44 -9.75 0.44 -0.43
CA LYS A 44 -8.66 -0.01 -1.31
C LYS A 44 -7.46 -0.58 -0.55
N ASN A 45 -7.40 -0.41 0.76
CA ASN A 45 -6.34 -1.03 1.56
C ASN A 45 -6.38 -2.55 1.36
N ASP A 46 -5.20 -3.15 1.14
CA ASP A 46 -5.08 -4.61 1.23
C ASP A 46 -5.27 -5.08 2.68
N HIS A 47 -5.37 -6.39 2.89
CA HIS A 47 -5.59 -6.98 4.21
C HIS A 47 -4.61 -6.51 5.30
N GLU A 48 -3.30 -6.57 5.05
CA GLU A 48 -2.27 -6.16 6.02
C GLU A 48 -2.36 -4.66 6.32
N THR A 49 -2.44 -3.83 5.28
CA THR A 49 -2.57 -2.38 5.45
C THR A 49 -3.87 -2.02 6.18
N ALA A 50 -4.98 -2.71 5.87
CA ALA A 50 -6.25 -2.49 6.54
C ALA A 50 -6.16 -2.85 8.02
N LYS A 51 -5.49 -3.96 8.37
CA LYS A 51 -5.28 -4.35 9.76
C LYS A 51 -4.45 -3.30 10.51
N GLU A 52 -3.28 -2.93 9.99
CA GLU A 52 -2.39 -1.93 10.60
C GLU A 52 -3.10 -0.58 10.80
N VAL A 53 -3.82 -0.10 9.78
CA VAL A 53 -4.59 1.14 9.88
C VAL A 53 -5.72 1.01 10.91
N GLY A 54 -6.38 -0.15 10.94
CA GLY A 54 -7.43 -0.46 11.90
C GLY A 54 -6.97 -0.43 13.35
N GLU A 55 -5.76 -0.89 13.63
CA GLU A 55 -5.14 -0.83 14.96
C GLU A 55 -5.00 0.61 15.45
N TRP A 56 -4.54 1.53 14.58
CA TRP A 56 -4.45 2.96 14.90
C TRP A 56 -5.82 3.60 15.15
N VAL A 57 -6.85 3.20 14.38
CA VAL A 57 -8.23 3.67 14.60
C VAL A 57 -8.76 3.15 15.92
N ALA A 58 -8.55 1.87 16.24
CA ALA A 58 -8.99 1.27 17.48
C ALA A 58 -8.32 1.90 18.70
N ASP A 59 -7.01 2.16 18.63
CA ASP A 59 -6.27 2.86 19.68
C ASP A 59 -6.84 4.25 19.97
N ALA A 60 -7.09 5.05 18.92
CA ALA A 60 -7.71 6.36 19.08
C ALA A 60 -9.11 6.28 19.71
N LEU A 61 -9.94 5.31 19.29
CA LEU A 61 -11.26 5.07 19.88
C LEU A 61 -11.18 4.69 21.36
N LEU A 62 -10.22 3.85 21.74
CA LEU A 62 -10.00 3.44 23.14
C LEU A 62 -9.55 4.62 24.02
N HIS A 63 -8.88 5.61 23.44
CA HIS A 63 -8.52 6.86 24.11
C HIS A 63 -9.65 7.90 24.17
N GLY A 64 -10.85 7.54 23.70
CA GLY A 64 -12.05 8.38 23.80
C GLY A 64 -12.25 9.34 22.64
N GLU A 65 -11.50 9.18 21.55
CA GLU A 65 -11.72 9.97 20.33
C GLU A 65 -13.07 9.65 19.69
N THR A 66 -13.61 10.64 18.99
CA THR A 66 -14.80 10.42 18.14
C THR A 66 -14.44 9.55 16.94
N LEU A 67 -15.43 8.85 16.37
CA LEU A 67 -15.20 7.97 15.22
C LEU A 67 -14.55 8.69 14.02
N ASP A 68 -14.95 9.92 13.73
CA ASP A 68 -14.37 10.69 12.62
C ASP A 68 -12.91 11.09 12.90
N ALA A 69 -12.61 11.50 14.15
CA ALA A 69 -11.25 11.80 14.59
C ALA A 69 -10.35 10.56 14.53
N ALA A 70 -10.83 9.41 15.03
CA ALA A 70 -10.11 8.14 14.97
C ALA A 70 -9.84 7.68 13.53
N GLN A 71 -10.82 7.83 12.62
CA GLN A 71 -10.62 7.59 11.19
C GLN A 71 -9.61 8.57 10.58
N GLY A 72 -9.55 9.80 11.06
CA GLY A 72 -8.51 10.77 10.71
C GLY A 72 -7.11 10.27 11.07
N VAL A 73 -6.94 9.80 12.32
CA VAL A 73 -5.68 9.20 12.80
C VAL A 73 -5.25 8.03 11.92
N GLY A 74 -6.17 7.10 11.61
CA GLY A 74 -5.86 5.98 10.71
C GLY A 74 -5.43 6.42 9.30
N ARG A 75 -6.07 7.43 8.73
CA ARG A 75 -5.68 7.99 7.41
C ARG A 75 -4.27 8.58 7.44
N ASP A 76 -3.96 9.34 8.48
CA ASP A 76 -2.67 10.00 8.61
C ASP A 76 -1.55 9.00 8.89
N ALA A 77 -1.81 7.98 9.70
CA ALA A 77 -0.90 6.85 9.92
C ALA A 77 -0.56 6.14 8.59
N ASN A 78 -1.56 5.82 7.77
CA ASN A 78 -1.34 5.20 6.45
C ASN A 78 -0.47 6.08 5.54
N ARG A 79 -0.80 7.37 5.45
CA ARG A 79 -0.05 8.34 4.64
C ARG A 79 1.40 8.44 5.08
N TYR A 80 1.63 8.47 6.40
CA TYR A 80 2.96 8.53 6.97
C TYR A 80 3.77 7.28 6.64
N ASN A 81 3.16 6.09 6.80
CA ASN A 81 3.81 4.82 6.49
C ASN A 81 4.20 4.75 4.99
N GLN A 82 3.30 5.16 4.09
CA GLN A 82 3.60 5.23 2.66
C GLN A 82 4.72 6.23 2.32
N ALA A 83 4.77 7.37 3.00
CA ALA A 83 5.80 8.37 2.79
C ALA A 83 7.18 7.85 3.24
N ILE A 84 7.25 7.19 4.39
CA ILE A 84 8.46 6.53 4.88
C ILE A 84 8.89 5.42 3.93
N GLY A 85 7.97 4.55 3.51
CA GLY A 85 8.27 3.47 2.58
C GLY A 85 8.87 3.98 1.27
N LYS A 86 8.32 5.06 0.70
CA LYS A 86 8.88 5.72 -0.49
C LYS A 86 10.28 6.28 -0.24
N LEU A 87 10.51 6.90 0.91
CA LEU A 87 11.83 7.43 1.27
C LEU A 87 12.86 6.29 1.42
N ALA A 88 12.50 5.23 2.14
CA ALA A 88 13.35 4.06 2.33
C ALA A 88 13.71 3.41 0.99
N HIS A 89 12.74 3.27 0.08
CA HIS A 89 12.98 2.72 -1.25
C HIS A 89 13.96 3.59 -2.06
N ARG A 90 13.80 4.92 -2.03
CA ARG A 90 14.74 5.85 -2.69
C ARG A 90 16.15 5.75 -2.13
N ILE A 91 16.29 5.61 -0.82
CA ILE A 91 17.60 5.42 -0.18
C ILE A 91 18.21 4.08 -0.62
N ALA A 92 17.43 3.00 -0.62
CA ALA A 92 17.88 1.70 -1.08
C ALA A 92 18.35 1.73 -2.55
N ASP A 93 17.59 2.38 -3.43
CA ASP A 93 17.95 2.55 -4.84
C ASP A 93 19.25 3.35 -5.01
N ALA A 94 19.40 4.45 -4.26
CA ALA A 94 20.62 5.25 -4.28
C ALA A 94 21.83 4.45 -3.78
N MET A 95 21.68 3.69 -2.69
CA MET A 95 22.74 2.83 -2.15
C MET A 95 23.12 1.72 -3.13
N ARG A 96 22.14 1.10 -3.79
CA ARG A 96 22.37 0.10 -4.82
C ARG A 96 23.10 0.70 -6.02
N PHE A 97 22.70 1.88 -6.48
CA PHE A 97 23.39 2.59 -7.54
C PHE A 97 24.86 2.84 -7.19
N LEU A 98 25.15 3.37 -6.00
CA LEU A 98 26.51 3.61 -5.53
C LEU A 98 27.33 2.32 -5.40
N ALA A 99 26.71 1.22 -4.94
CA ALA A 99 27.36 -0.07 -4.86
C ALA A 99 27.74 -0.63 -6.24
N GLU A 100 26.84 -0.49 -7.22
CA GLU A 100 27.11 -0.88 -8.61
C GLU A 100 28.18 0.01 -9.26
N ASP A 101 28.17 1.32 -8.99
CA ASP A 101 29.16 2.29 -9.49
C ASP A 101 30.56 2.07 -8.89
N LYS A 102 30.65 1.69 -7.61
CA LYS A 102 31.93 1.34 -6.95
C LYS A 102 32.65 0.15 -7.63
N ILE A 103 31.90 -0.77 -8.22
CA ILE A 103 32.44 -1.94 -8.92
C ILE A 103 32.83 -1.60 -10.37
N ALA A 104 32.26 -0.53 -10.94
CA ALA A 104 32.60 -0.07 -12.28
C ALA A 104 34.04 0.48 -12.30
N THR A 105 34.92 -0.21 -13.01
CA THR A 105 36.34 0.17 -13.16
C THR A 105 36.56 1.36 -14.10
N ASP A 106 35.54 1.82 -14.81
CA ASP A 106 35.59 3.05 -15.60
C ASP A 106 34.96 4.22 -14.82
N LEU A 107 35.78 5.20 -14.46
CA LEU A 107 35.40 6.47 -13.81
C LEU A 107 34.44 7.36 -14.65
N ARG A 108 33.71 6.78 -15.61
CA ARG A 108 32.83 7.50 -16.54
C ARG A 108 31.44 7.77 -15.93
N GLY A 109 31.08 7.05 -14.86
CA GLY A 109 29.74 7.06 -14.30
C GLY A 109 28.71 6.49 -15.28
N ARG A 110 27.60 5.96 -14.77
CA ARG A 110 26.49 5.56 -15.66
C ARG A 110 25.79 6.81 -16.20
N PRO A 111 25.42 6.86 -17.49
CA PRO A 111 24.64 7.95 -18.02
C PRO A 111 23.29 8.03 -17.29
N ILE A 112 23.00 9.17 -16.67
CA ILE A 112 21.68 9.44 -16.07
C ILE A 112 20.68 9.40 -17.22
N THR A 113 19.87 8.34 -17.26
CA THR A 113 18.89 8.14 -18.32
C THR A 113 17.56 8.68 -17.80
N THR A 114 17.11 9.78 -18.37
CA THR A 114 15.79 10.33 -18.02
C THR A 114 14.69 9.54 -18.72
N MET A 115 13.45 9.64 -18.24
CA MET A 115 12.30 9.09 -18.96
C MET A 115 12.26 9.54 -20.43
N GLY A 116 12.65 10.79 -20.70
CA GLY A 116 12.76 11.33 -22.05
C GLY A 116 13.82 10.63 -22.91
N ASP A 117 14.96 10.26 -22.30
CA ASP A 117 15.99 9.46 -22.96
C ASP A 117 15.48 8.06 -23.29
N THR A 118 14.72 7.44 -22.39
CA THR A 118 14.11 6.13 -22.64
C THR A 118 13.12 6.17 -23.80
N PHE A 119 12.27 7.21 -23.89
CA PHE A 119 11.38 7.42 -25.03
C PHE A 119 12.13 7.72 -26.33
N ARG A 120 13.25 8.44 -26.27
CA ARG A 120 14.11 8.70 -27.43
C ARG A 120 14.79 7.43 -27.93
N ILE A 121 15.27 6.59 -27.02
CA ILE A 121 15.85 5.27 -27.32
C ILE A 121 14.77 4.35 -27.91
N GLY A 122 13.59 4.28 -27.31
CA GLY A 122 12.46 3.49 -27.84
C GLY A 122 12.08 3.89 -29.28
N ARG A 123 12.04 5.19 -29.58
CA ARG A 123 11.84 5.70 -30.94
C ARG A 123 12.94 5.29 -31.91
N LYS A 124 14.20 5.24 -31.46
CA LYS A 124 15.35 4.77 -32.27
C LYS A 124 15.24 3.28 -32.65
N TYR A 125 14.58 2.48 -31.82
CA TYR A 125 14.33 1.05 -32.06
C TYR A 125 12.95 0.76 -32.66
N ASN A 126 12.26 1.76 -33.21
CA ASN A 126 10.93 1.62 -33.82
C ASN A 126 9.86 1.03 -32.88
N ALA A 127 10.01 1.21 -31.56
CA ALA A 127 8.95 0.87 -30.61
C ALA A 127 7.76 1.79 -30.86
N ALA A 128 6.66 1.23 -31.37
CA ALA A 128 5.45 1.99 -31.64
C ALA A 128 4.83 2.49 -30.33
N ALA A 129 4.44 3.76 -30.31
CA ALA A 129 3.69 4.33 -29.19
C ALA A 129 2.34 3.61 -29.09
N MET A 130 2.11 2.89 -27.99
CA MET A 130 0.81 2.30 -27.71
C MET A 130 -0.12 3.42 -27.25
N VAL A 131 -1.09 3.78 -28.09
CA VAL A 131 -2.16 4.71 -27.71
C VAL A 131 -3.10 3.94 -26.79
N VAL A 132 -3.14 4.33 -25.51
CA VAL A 132 -4.10 3.79 -24.54
C VAL A 132 -5.26 4.77 -24.46
N GLU A 133 -6.41 4.38 -25.02
CA GLU A 133 -7.64 5.14 -24.83
C GLU A 133 -8.15 4.90 -23.41
N GLN A 134 -8.00 5.91 -22.55
CA GLN A 134 -8.60 5.91 -21.22
C GLN A 134 -10.10 6.17 -21.36
N LYS A 135 -10.93 5.13 -21.26
CA LYS A 135 -12.38 5.31 -21.10
C LYS A 135 -12.64 5.92 -19.72
N LEU A 136 -13.01 7.20 -19.69
CA LEU A 136 -13.55 7.83 -18.51
C LEU A 136 -14.91 7.18 -18.18
N PRO A 137 -15.16 6.77 -16.93
CA PRO A 137 -16.47 6.24 -16.54
C PRO A 137 -17.50 7.37 -16.56
N PHE A 138 -18.65 7.11 -17.20
CA PHE A 138 -19.87 7.89 -17.06
C PHE A 138 -20.52 7.62 -15.71
#